data_AF-A0A8H3TY66-F1
#
_entry.id   AF-A0A8H3TY66-F1
#
_cell.length_a   1.000
_cell.length_b   1.000
_cell.length_c   1.000
_cell.angle_alpha   90.00
_cell.angle_beta   90.00
_cell.angle_gamma   90.00
#
_symmetry.space_group_name_H-M   'P 1'
#
loop_
_entity.id
_entity.type
_entity.pdbx_description
1 polymer ?
#
loop_
_entity_poly.entity_id
_entity_poly.type
_entity_poly.pdbx_seq_one_letter_code
_entity_poly.pdbx_strand_id
1 'polypeptide(L)'
;MPVKFCNLCANLLYPRATKTPQRKLYYACRNCQYETEANPEHGSNDYMVYKNELLSVVTEKAGVTDDVELDPTLPRSNMECPNCHGTSAVYFQDQSKRRVTNMRLFYKCMLCKHVYKDPNAEEGPQKEMQRRARDERVRNAANPGGSKPAEKTRPPRPTTDIGGTAERTAVTNHVVVKEDNSDDEY
;
A
#
# COMPACT_ATOMS: atom_id res chain seq x y z
N MET A 1 -0.18 -9.76 -4.94
CA MET A 1 -0.85 -11.03 -4.64
C MET A 1 -1.24 -11.66 -5.96
N PRO A 2 -0.64 -12.80 -6.33
CA PRO A 2 -0.95 -13.44 -7.60
C PRO A 2 -2.33 -14.11 -7.54
N VAL A 3 -3.12 -13.95 -8.60
CA VAL A 3 -4.35 -14.73 -8.81
C VAL A 3 -3.98 -16.15 -9.27
N LYS A 4 -4.77 -17.15 -8.86
CA LYS A 4 -4.53 -18.55 -9.22
C LYS A 4 -5.48 -19.02 -10.31
N PHE A 5 -4.96 -19.85 -11.21
CA PHE A 5 -5.71 -20.44 -12.32
C PHE A 5 -5.80 -21.95 -12.18
N CYS A 6 -6.89 -22.52 -12.70
CA CYS A 6 -7.12 -23.95 -12.74
C CYS A 6 -6.17 -24.63 -13.74
N ASN A 7 -5.50 -25.70 -13.32
CA ASN A 7 -4.58 -26.45 -14.19
C ASN A 7 -5.29 -27.24 -15.31
N LEU A 8 -6.60 -27.46 -15.20
CA LEU A 8 -7.36 -28.25 -16.18
C LEU A 8 -8.01 -27.37 -17.26
N CYS A 9 -8.56 -26.22 -16.88
CA CYS A 9 -9.36 -25.39 -17.79
C CYS A 9 -8.94 -23.91 -17.82
N ALA A 10 -7.83 -23.55 -17.17
CA ALA A 10 -7.29 -22.18 -17.11
C ALA A 10 -8.27 -21.10 -16.59
N ASN A 11 -9.39 -21.49 -15.98
CA ASN A 11 -10.32 -20.56 -15.34
C ASN A 11 -9.80 -20.09 -13.99
N LEU A 12 -10.29 -18.92 -13.54
CA LEU A 12 -9.95 -18.35 -12.24
C LEU A 12 -10.42 -19.28 -11.10
N LEU A 13 -9.55 -19.50 -10.11
CA LEU A 13 -9.92 -20.21 -8.88
C LEU A 13 -10.50 -19.25 -7.85
N TYR A 14 -11.52 -19.72 -7.14
CA TYR A 14 -12.21 -18.96 -6.11
C TYR A 14 -11.89 -19.52 -4.72
N PRO A 15 -11.68 -18.65 -3.71
CA PRO A 15 -11.45 -19.09 -2.34
C PRO A 15 -12.70 -19.78 -1.78
N ARG A 16 -12.50 -20.94 -1.14
CA ARG A 16 -13.52 -21.78 -0.51
C ARG A 16 -13.01 -22.24 0.85
N ALA A 17 -13.77 -21.98 1.91
CA ALA A 17 -13.47 -22.50 3.25
C ALA A 17 -14.05 -23.91 3.41
N THR A 18 -13.26 -24.82 3.97
CA THR A 18 -13.75 -26.15 4.37
C THR A 18 -14.35 -26.09 5.78
N LYS A 19 -15.45 -26.85 5.99
CA LYS A 19 -16.11 -27.00 7.29
C LYS A 19 -15.22 -27.76 8.29
N THR A 20 -15.61 -27.76 9.55
CA THR A 20 -14.96 -28.49 10.66
C THR A 20 -14.77 -29.98 10.31
N PRO A 21 -13.66 -30.65 10.69
CA PRO A 21 -12.62 -30.24 11.65
C PRO A 21 -11.40 -29.52 11.04
N GLN A 22 -11.23 -29.53 9.72
CA GLN A 22 -9.96 -29.15 9.09
C GLN A 22 -9.74 -27.63 9.05
N ARG A 23 -10.81 -26.81 8.91
CA ARG A 23 -10.75 -25.33 8.90
C ARG A 23 -9.64 -24.75 7.99
N LYS A 24 -9.52 -25.32 6.78
CA LYS A 24 -8.53 -24.94 5.77
C LYS A 24 -9.15 -24.08 4.66
N LEU A 25 -8.31 -23.23 4.05
CA LEU A 25 -8.66 -22.45 2.87
C LEU A 25 -8.25 -23.23 1.60
N TYR A 26 -9.18 -23.37 0.67
CA TYR A 26 -8.96 -23.95 -0.65
C TYR A 26 -9.23 -22.94 -1.74
N TYR A 27 -8.61 -23.13 -2.91
CA TYR A 27 -8.92 -22.42 -4.15
C TYR A 27 -9.55 -23.42 -5.12
N ALA A 28 -10.83 -23.25 -5.43
CA ALA A 28 -11.62 -24.18 -6.23
C ALA A 28 -12.11 -23.55 -7.53
N CYS A 29 -12.14 -24.35 -8.60
CA CYS A 29 -12.74 -23.95 -9.87
C CYS A 29 -14.27 -24.06 -9.80
N ARG A 30 -14.99 -23.17 -10.50
CA ARG A 30 -16.46 -23.27 -10.63
C ARG A 30 -16.90 -24.16 -11.81
N ASN A 31 -16.02 -24.35 -12.79
CA ASN A 31 -16.34 -25.03 -14.04
C ASN A 31 -15.91 -26.50 -14.06
N CYS A 32 -15.05 -26.92 -13.14
CA CYS A 32 -14.59 -28.30 -13.01
C CYS A 32 -14.31 -28.62 -11.54
N GLN A 33 -13.95 -29.87 -11.25
CA GLN A 33 -13.72 -30.37 -9.89
C GLN A 33 -12.31 -30.11 -9.35
N TYR A 34 -11.51 -29.28 -10.03
CA TYR A 34 -10.17 -28.95 -9.58
C TYR A 34 -10.21 -28.04 -8.35
N GLU A 35 -9.47 -28.42 -7.31
CA GLU A 35 -9.24 -27.62 -6.12
C GLU A 35 -7.80 -27.79 -5.61
N THR A 36 -7.27 -26.77 -4.95
CA THR A 36 -5.94 -26.79 -4.32
C THR A 36 -6.00 -26.14 -2.95
N GLU A 37 -5.29 -26.69 -1.97
CA GLU A 37 -5.16 -26.08 -0.64
C GLU A 37 -4.30 -24.81 -0.71
N ALA A 38 -4.61 -23.80 0.09
CA ALA A 38 -3.74 -22.64 0.30
C ALA A 38 -2.55 -23.06 1.17
N ASN A 39 -1.32 -22.87 0.67
CA ASN A 39 -0.09 -23.25 1.39
C ASN A 39 0.82 -22.01 1.60
N PRO A 40 1.18 -21.66 2.85
CA PRO A 40 2.06 -20.54 3.14
C PRO A 40 3.51 -20.73 2.69
N GLU A 41 3.96 -21.97 2.42
CA GLU A 41 5.34 -22.26 2.00
C GLU A 41 5.67 -21.68 0.62
N HIS A 42 4.67 -21.46 -0.23
CA HIS A 42 4.87 -20.88 -1.58
C HIS A 42 4.92 -19.33 -1.56
N GLY A 43 5.15 -18.77 -0.38
CA GLY A 43 5.19 -17.33 -0.12
C GLY A 43 4.10 -16.94 0.88
N SER A 44 4.45 -16.05 1.81
CA SER A 44 3.66 -15.58 2.95
C SER A 44 2.30 -14.92 2.65
N ASN A 45 1.86 -14.95 1.40
CA ASN A 45 0.66 -14.28 0.92
C ASN A 45 -0.51 -15.25 0.63
N ASP A 46 -0.32 -16.56 0.63
CA ASP A 46 -1.33 -17.47 0.05
C ASP A 46 -2.67 -17.54 0.83
N TYR A 47 -2.65 -17.20 2.12
CA TYR A 47 -3.85 -17.11 2.98
C TYR A 47 -4.60 -15.79 2.87
N MET A 48 -3.96 -14.73 2.38
CA MET A 48 -4.64 -13.46 2.23
C MET A 48 -5.47 -13.52 0.94
N VAL A 49 -6.77 -13.27 1.04
CA VAL A 49 -7.69 -13.38 -0.13
C VAL A 49 -7.82 -12.03 -0.85
N TYR A 50 -7.75 -10.95 -0.09
CA TYR A 50 -7.96 -9.61 -0.58
C TYR A 50 -7.11 -8.62 0.21
N LYS A 51 -6.58 -7.62 -0.49
CA LYS A 51 -5.85 -6.51 0.11
C LYS A 51 -6.32 -5.21 -0.55
N ASN A 52 -6.85 -4.30 0.27
CA ASN A 52 -7.17 -2.95 -0.17
C ASN A 52 -6.00 -2.01 0.12
N GLU A 53 -5.33 -1.52 -0.91
CA GLU A 53 -4.25 -0.54 -0.79
C GLU A 53 -4.79 0.87 -1.10
N LEU A 54 -5.31 1.56 -0.08
CA LEU A 54 -5.86 2.93 -0.21
C LEU A 54 -4.79 3.97 -0.60
N LEU A 55 -3.58 3.77 -0.09
CA LEU A 55 -2.40 4.56 -0.43
C LEU A 55 -1.40 3.59 -1.03
N SER A 56 -1.57 3.25 -2.31
CA SER A 56 -0.45 2.62 -3.01
C SER A 56 0.71 3.61 -2.92
N VAL A 57 1.79 3.26 -2.24
CA VAL A 57 3.04 4.00 -2.38
C VAL A 57 3.37 3.86 -3.84
N VAL A 58 3.05 4.90 -4.61
CA VAL A 58 3.36 4.94 -6.03
C VAL A 58 4.86 5.11 -6.07
N THR A 59 5.54 3.98 -6.01
CA THR A 59 6.95 3.92 -6.27
C THR A 59 7.08 4.28 -7.73
N GLU A 60 7.56 5.48 -8.00
CA GLU A 60 7.89 5.91 -9.34
C GLU A 60 8.85 4.87 -9.93
N LYS A 61 8.50 4.44 -11.13
CA LYS A 61 9.26 3.48 -11.91
C LYS A 61 9.71 4.18 -13.19
N ALA A 62 10.90 3.83 -13.65
CA ALA A 62 11.42 4.35 -14.90
C ALA A 62 10.60 3.90 -16.13
N GLY A 63 9.76 2.87 -15.98
CA GLY A 63 8.97 2.32 -17.09
C GLY A 63 9.83 1.47 -18.02
N VAL A 64 9.51 1.50 -19.31
CA VAL A 64 10.30 0.87 -20.38
C VAL A 64 11.32 1.90 -20.85
N THR A 65 12.60 1.53 -20.85
CA THR A 65 13.68 2.51 -21.08
C THR A 65 14.57 2.19 -22.27
N ASP A 66 14.25 1.16 -23.06
CA ASP A 66 15.22 0.52 -23.97
C ASP A 66 15.80 1.46 -25.04
N ASP A 67 15.02 2.40 -25.56
CA ASP A 67 15.42 3.31 -26.66
C ASP A 67 15.52 4.79 -26.26
N VAL A 68 15.50 5.07 -24.97
CA VAL A 68 15.49 6.44 -24.42
C VAL A 68 16.77 7.20 -24.78
N GLU A 69 17.91 6.52 -24.93
CA GLU A 69 19.19 7.13 -25.31
C GLU A 69 19.21 7.70 -26.74
N LEU A 70 18.38 7.14 -27.62
CA LEU A 70 18.32 7.48 -29.05
C LEU A 70 17.39 8.66 -29.32
N ASP A 71 16.50 8.99 -28.37
CA ASP A 71 15.52 10.06 -28.53
C ASP A 71 16.21 11.43 -28.50
N PRO A 72 16.23 12.18 -29.62
CA PRO A 72 16.86 13.50 -29.68
C PRO A 72 16.06 14.57 -28.92
N THR A 73 14.81 14.29 -28.56
CA THR A 73 13.94 15.22 -27.82
C THR A 73 14.22 15.20 -26.32
N LEU A 74 14.87 14.15 -25.82
CA LEU A 74 15.18 14.04 -24.41
C LEU A 74 16.44 14.82 -24.02
N PRO A 75 16.40 15.51 -22.88
CA PRO A 75 17.52 16.30 -22.43
C PRO A 75 18.66 15.43 -21.89
N ARG A 76 19.88 15.93 -22.05
CA ARG A 76 21.12 15.27 -21.63
C ARG A 76 21.74 16.01 -20.44
N SER A 77 22.39 15.29 -19.54
CA SER A 77 23.07 15.83 -18.38
C SER A 77 24.45 15.21 -18.21
N ASN A 78 25.30 15.89 -17.44
CA ASN A 78 26.65 15.45 -17.10
C ASN A 78 26.70 14.65 -15.77
N MET A 79 25.61 14.00 -15.40
CA MET A 79 25.50 13.28 -14.12
C MET A 79 26.34 12.02 -14.12
N GLU A 80 27.09 11.81 -13.04
CA GLU A 80 27.94 10.62 -12.88
C GLU A 80 27.10 9.36 -12.65
N CYS A 81 27.39 8.31 -13.44
CA CYS A 81 26.71 7.03 -13.32
C CYS A 81 27.28 6.23 -12.14
N PRO A 82 26.45 5.73 -11.21
CA PRO A 82 26.91 4.96 -10.05
C PRO A 82 27.49 3.58 -10.40
N ASN A 83 27.33 3.10 -11.64
CA ASN A 83 27.81 1.79 -12.07
C ASN A 83 29.13 1.85 -12.85
N CYS A 84 29.30 2.86 -13.72
CA CYS A 84 30.46 2.95 -14.62
C CYS A 84 31.23 4.29 -14.52
N HIS A 85 30.78 5.21 -13.68
CA HIS A 85 31.35 6.55 -13.49
C HIS A 85 31.41 7.43 -14.75
N GLY A 86 30.72 7.03 -15.82
CA GLY A 86 30.51 7.87 -16.99
C GLY A 86 29.66 9.09 -16.66
N THR A 87 29.97 10.24 -17.26
CA THR A 87 29.26 11.50 -17.02
C THR A 87 28.11 11.74 -17.99
N SER A 88 27.97 10.97 -19.08
CA SER A 88 26.90 11.20 -20.06
C SER A 88 25.63 10.43 -19.72
N ALA A 89 24.54 11.15 -19.41
CA ALA A 89 23.23 10.57 -19.14
C ALA A 89 22.10 11.31 -19.87
N VAL A 90 21.04 10.59 -20.21
CA VAL A 90 19.73 11.15 -20.60
C VAL A 90 18.82 11.09 -19.39
N TYR A 91 17.98 12.11 -19.19
CA TYR A 91 17.07 12.14 -18.05
C TYR A 91 15.61 12.36 -18.44
N PHE A 92 14.71 11.80 -17.63
CA PHE A 92 13.27 11.78 -17.86
C PHE A 92 12.52 11.63 -16.53
N GLN A 93 11.22 11.90 -16.54
CA GLN A 93 10.34 11.71 -15.38
C GLN A 93 9.58 10.38 -15.48
N ASP A 94 8.87 9.99 -14.42
CA ASP A 94 7.99 8.82 -14.44
C ASP A 94 7.03 8.90 -15.64
N GLN A 95 7.02 7.86 -16.46
CA GLN A 95 6.15 7.75 -17.65
C GLN A 95 4.68 7.53 -17.29
N SER A 96 4.37 7.35 -16.00
CA SER A 96 3.01 7.16 -15.49
C SER A 96 2.16 8.44 -15.61
N LYS A 97 1.02 8.34 -16.32
CA LYS A 97 0.03 9.44 -16.49
C LYS A 97 -0.86 9.69 -15.25
N ARG A 98 -0.28 9.70 -14.05
CA ARG A 98 -1.03 9.93 -12.80
C ARG A 98 -1.22 11.43 -12.56
N ARG A 99 -2.33 11.80 -11.92
CA ARG A 99 -2.62 13.21 -11.55
C ARG A 99 -1.68 13.74 -10.46
N VAL A 100 -1.16 12.85 -9.62
CA VAL A 100 -0.21 13.18 -8.55
C VAL A 100 1.03 12.30 -8.76
N THR A 101 2.12 12.93 -9.20
CA THR A 101 3.45 12.34 -9.37
C THR A 101 4.43 13.24 -8.63
N ASN A 102 5.49 12.70 -8.01
CA ASN A 102 6.57 13.57 -7.60
C ASN A 102 7.39 13.91 -8.85
N MET A 103 7.99 15.10 -8.87
CA MET A 103 8.79 15.58 -9.99
C MET A 103 10.20 14.98 -9.95
N ARG A 104 10.30 13.67 -9.69
CA ARG A 104 11.58 12.97 -9.57
C ARG A 104 12.11 12.62 -10.94
N LEU A 105 13.42 12.83 -11.11
CA LEU A 105 14.13 12.48 -12.32
C LEU A 105 14.73 11.07 -12.24
N PHE A 106 14.67 10.38 -13.36
CA PHE A 106 15.42 9.17 -13.68
C PHE A 106 16.49 9.51 -14.71
N TYR A 107 17.66 8.91 -14.55
CA TYR A 107 18.79 9.04 -15.46
C TYR A 107 19.09 7.68 -16.09
N LYS A 108 19.32 7.65 -17.40
CA LYS A 108 19.86 6.49 -18.12
C LYS A 108 21.25 6.85 -18.65
N CYS A 109 22.24 6.08 -18.23
CA CYS A 109 23.62 6.28 -18.68
C CYS A 109 23.77 5.91 -20.16
N MET A 110 24.46 6.75 -20.93
CA MET A 110 24.72 6.51 -22.36
C MET A 110 25.77 5.43 -22.64
N LEU A 111 26.62 5.11 -21.65
CA LEU A 111 27.71 4.14 -21.80
C LEU A 111 27.28 2.72 -21.42
N CYS A 112 26.80 2.54 -20.18
CA CYS A 112 26.45 1.21 -19.64
C CYS A 112 24.95 0.94 -19.58
N LYS A 113 24.11 1.87 -20.04
CA LYS A 113 22.63 1.77 -20.04
C LYS A 113 21.99 1.60 -18.66
N HIS A 114 22.75 1.79 -17.58
CA HIS A 114 22.22 1.71 -16.22
C HIS A 114 21.24 2.85 -15.95
N VAL A 115 20.08 2.49 -15.39
CA VAL A 115 19.03 3.42 -15.00
C VAL A 115 19.08 3.65 -13.50
N TYR A 116 19.18 4.91 -13.08
CA TYR A 116 19.28 5.30 -11.68
C TYR A 116 18.42 6.53 -11.39
N LYS A 117 18.07 6.69 -10.12
CA LYS A 117 17.27 7.83 -9.65
C LYS A 117 18.18 9.01 -9.34
N ASP A 118 17.63 10.22 -9.40
CA ASP A 118 18.32 11.41 -8.92
C ASP A 118 18.82 11.21 -7.48
N PRO A 119 20.14 11.32 -7.22
CA PRO A 119 20.71 11.20 -5.89
C PRO A 119 20.38 12.40 -4.99
N ASN A 120 20.09 13.56 -5.57
CA ASN A 120 19.78 14.79 -4.86
C ASN A 120 18.27 14.95 -4.59
N ALA A 121 17.42 14.12 -5.19
CA ALA A 121 15.99 14.15 -4.92
C ALA A 121 15.70 13.60 -3.52
N GLU A 122 15.25 14.47 -2.62
CA GLU A 122 14.84 14.09 -1.27
C GLU A 122 13.80 12.97 -1.30
N GLU A 123 13.87 12.06 -0.31
CA GLU A 123 12.87 11.02 -0.17
C GLU A 123 11.52 11.67 0.15
N GLY A 124 10.58 11.63 -0.78
CA GLY A 124 9.29 12.31 -0.64
C GLY A 124 8.57 12.00 0.69
N PRO A 125 7.65 12.88 1.13
CA PRO A 125 7.10 12.91 2.50
C PRO A 125 6.45 11.59 2.96
N GLN A 126 6.00 10.74 2.03
CA GLN A 126 5.43 9.43 2.32
C GLN A 126 6.45 8.43 2.90
N LYS A 127 7.69 8.43 2.40
CA LYS A 127 8.75 7.56 2.94
C LYS A 127 9.18 8.02 4.33
N GLU A 128 9.27 9.33 4.54
CA GLU A 128 9.54 9.86 5.86
C GLU A 128 8.43 9.54 6.86
N MET A 129 7.15 9.68 6.47
CA MET A 129 6.02 9.27 7.30
C MET A 129 6.07 7.77 7.64
N GLN A 130 6.43 6.91 6.69
CA GLN A 130 6.59 5.48 6.93
C GLN A 130 7.79 5.13 7.81
N ARG A 131 8.92 5.83 7.65
CA ARG A 131 10.09 5.70 8.55
C ARG A 131 9.69 6.12 9.97
N ARG A 132 9.06 7.29 10.13
CA ARG A 132 8.52 7.76 11.42
C ARG A 132 7.53 6.77 12.05
N ALA A 133 6.58 6.25 11.27
CA ALA A 133 5.61 5.25 11.76
C ALA A 133 6.26 3.90 12.11
N ARG A 134 7.28 3.46 11.35
CA ARG A 134 8.08 2.28 11.67
C ARG A 134 8.87 2.49 12.96
N ASP A 135 9.55 3.62 13.10
CA ASP A 135 10.34 3.98 14.28
C ASP A 135 9.46 4.14 15.52
N GLU A 136 8.24 4.65 15.36
CA GLU A 136 7.23 4.69 16.42
C GLU A 136 6.75 3.29 16.83
N ARG A 137 6.49 2.40 15.86
CA ARG A 137 6.18 0.99 16.17
C ARG A 137 7.32 0.27 16.89
N VAL A 138 8.57 0.49 16.48
CA VAL A 138 9.76 -0.08 17.14
C VAL A 138 9.89 0.47 18.57
N ARG A 139 9.71 1.78 18.77
CA ARG A 139 9.71 2.40 20.11
C ARG A 139 8.60 1.82 21.00
N ASN A 140 7.38 1.68 20.48
CA ASN A 140 6.25 1.13 21.24
C ASN A 140 6.43 -0.37 21.54
N ALA A 141 7.09 -1.13 20.66
CA ALA A 141 7.44 -2.53 20.92
C ALA A 141 8.56 -2.68 21.97
N ALA A 142 9.51 -1.73 22.01
CA ALA A 142 10.59 -1.71 22.98
C ALA A 142 10.14 -1.29 24.39
N ASN A 143 9.00 -0.59 24.52
CA ASN A 143 8.45 -0.18 25.81
C ASN A 143 6.93 -0.43 25.90
N PRO A 144 6.50 -1.66 26.17
CA PRO A 144 5.09 -2.06 26.17
C PRO A 144 4.25 -1.49 27.33
N GLY A 145 4.86 -0.72 28.25
CA GLY A 145 4.22 -0.18 29.45
C GLY A 145 4.16 1.35 29.55
N GLY A 146 4.56 2.10 28.53
CA GLY A 146 4.57 3.57 28.57
C GLY A 146 3.18 4.18 28.41
N SER A 147 2.66 4.83 29.44
CA SER A 147 1.47 5.67 29.35
C SER A 147 1.68 6.79 28.31
N LYS A 148 0.71 6.98 27.40
CA LYS A 148 0.76 8.09 26.42
C LYS A 148 0.93 9.42 27.17
N PRO A 149 1.82 10.33 26.73
CA PRO A 149 1.89 11.66 27.32
C PRO A 149 0.56 12.38 27.07
N ALA A 150 0.00 12.95 28.13
CA ALA A 150 -1.25 13.70 28.07
C ALA A 150 -1.15 14.82 27.02
N GLU A 151 -2.07 14.79 26.05
CA GLU A 151 -2.29 15.89 25.12
C GLU A 151 -2.59 17.15 25.93
N LYS A 152 -1.68 18.13 25.92
CA LYS A 152 -1.90 19.41 26.60
C LYS A 152 -3.03 20.13 25.88
N THR A 153 -4.25 19.93 26.37
CA THR A 153 -5.43 20.69 25.97
C THR A 153 -5.10 22.17 26.12
N ARG A 154 -5.05 22.89 24.99
CA ARG A 154 -4.89 24.34 24.98
C ARG A 154 -6.04 24.93 25.81
N PRO A 155 -5.79 25.83 26.78
CA PRO A 155 -6.87 26.36 27.60
C PRO A 155 -7.89 27.08 26.70
N PRO A 156 -9.20 26.89 26.94
CA PRO A 156 -10.22 27.59 26.19
C PRO A 156 -10.11 29.10 26.45
N ARG A 157 -10.27 29.88 25.39
CA ARG A 157 -10.32 31.36 25.45
C ARG A 157 -11.57 31.74 26.27
N PRO A 158 -11.47 32.67 27.25
CA PRO A 158 -12.62 33.04 28.07
C PRO A 158 -13.69 33.72 27.21
N THR A 159 -14.89 33.14 27.18
CA THR A 159 -16.10 33.73 26.64
C THR A 159 -16.81 34.47 27.76
N THR A 160 -17.09 35.76 27.58
CA THR A 160 -17.92 36.55 28.49
C THR A 160 -19.36 36.05 28.46
N ASP A 161 -19.90 35.71 29.63
CA ASP A 161 -21.26 35.23 29.82
C ASP A 161 -22.31 36.29 29.44
N ILE A 162 -23.22 35.92 28.55
CA ILE A 162 -24.57 36.50 28.49
C ILE A 162 -25.54 35.32 28.54
N GLY A 163 -26.33 35.29 29.61
CA GLY A 163 -27.17 34.15 30.00
C GLY A 163 -28.24 33.76 28.98
N GLY A 164 -28.52 32.47 28.93
CA GLY A 164 -29.63 31.88 28.20
C GLY A 164 -29.68 30.37 28.48
N THR A 165 -30.66 29.95 29.27
CA THR A 165 -30.95 28.54 29.60
C THR A 165 -31.34 27.76 28.34
N ALA A 166 -30.62 26.68 28.03
CA ALA A 166 -31.10 25.64 27.13
C ALA A 166 -30.46 24.29 27.50
N GLU A 167 -31.29 23.37 28.00
CA GLU A 167 -30.93 21.97 28.27
C GLU A 167 -30.47 21.28 26.98
N ARG A 168 -29.39 20.49 27.05
CA ARG A 168 -28.98 19.57 25.99
C ARG A 168 -28.96 18.15 26.53
N THR A 169 -29.97 17.39 26.14
CA THR A 169 -30.08 15.94 26.30
C THR A 169 -28.97 15.25 25.51
N ALA A 170 -28.25 14.31 26.15
CA ALA A 170 -27.22 13.50 25.49
C ALA A 170 -27.89 12.39 24.67
N VAL A 171 -27.58 12.31 23.36
CA VAL A 171 -27.98 11.19 22.51
C VAL A 171 -26.87 10.13 22.59
N THR A 172 -27.18 8.99 23.21
CA THR A 172 -26.36 7.78 23.17
C THR A 172 -26.80 6.91 21.99
N ASN A 173 -25.87 6.60 21.08
CA ASN A 173 -26.12 5.67 19.98
C ASN A 173 -26.04 4.23 20.47
N HIS A 174 -27.20 3.57 20.58
CA HIS A 174 -27.30 2.11 20.74
C HIS A 174 -27.13 1.42 19.38
N VAL A 175 -26.21 0.46 19.28
CA VAL A 175 -26.13 -0.48 18.14
C VAL A 175 -26.99 -1.69 18.48
N VAL A 176 -28.05 -1.90 17.70
CA VAL A 176 -28.91 -3.10 17.78
C VAL A 176 -28.31 -4.17 16.88
N VAL A 177 -27.89 -5.29 17.48
CA VAL A 177 -27.58 -6.53 16.76
C VAL A 177 -28.92 -7.25 16.57
N LYS A 178 -29.35 -7.46 15.32
CA LYS A 178 -30.47 -8.36 15.01
C LYS A 178 -29.90 -9.75 14.75
N GLU A 179 -30.31 -10.70 15.59
CA GLU A 179 -30.18 -12.13 15.37
C GLU A 179 -31.42 -12.59 14.60
N ASP A 180 -31.26 -12.99 13.34
CA ASP A 180 -32.31 -13.68 12.59
C ASP A 180 -31.99 -15.18 12.58
N ASN A 181 -32.53 -15.88 13.59
CA ASN A 181 -32.80 -17.32 13.53
C ASN A 181 -34.23 -17.49 13.03
N SER A 182 -34.39 -18.21 11.92
CA SER A 182 -35.64 -18.93 11.64
C SER A 182 -35.34 -20.08 10.71
N ASP A 183 -35.33 -21.27 11.30
CA ASP A 183 -35.67 -22.53 10.65
C ASP A 183 -36.97 -22.36 9.87
N ASP A 184 -37.05 -22.89 8.65
CA ASP A 184 -38.29 -23.51 8.16
C ASP A 184 -38.00 -24.45 6.99
N GLU A 185 -38.59 -25.62 7.15
CA GLU A 185 -38.57 -26.84 6.36
C GLU A 185 -39.70 -26.79 5.31
N TYR A 186 -39.36 -26.98 4.02
CA TYR A 186 -40.04 -27.86 3.05
C TYR A 186 -39.33 -27.86 1.70
#